data_AF-A0A6N3UT44-F1
#
_entry.id   AF-A0A6N3UT44-F1
#
_cell.length_a   1.000
_cell.length_b   1.000
_cell.length_c   1.000
_cell.angle_alpha   90.00
_cell.angle_beta   90.00
_cell.angle_gamma   90.00
#
_symmetry.space_group_name_H-M   'P 1'
#
loop_
_entity.id
_entity.type
_entity.pdbx_description
1 polymer ?
#
loop_
_entity_poly.entity_id
_entity_poly.type
_entity_poly.pdbx_seq_one_letter_code
_entity_poly.pdbx_strand_id
1 'polypeptide(L)'
;MREQANSTRLQHLSAETALSQARLMFDLLEKRFTTPQLYQWLSTQLSAFYLQAYDMAVSLCLDAQACWHYERAASDRTFVHASQWSSYRQGLTAGEGLKLSLMNMQLAYLQHNARPMEITKTVSLRSLKAKDPTATRNTSWDDMSATLQRTGSVEFELTQALFDADYPDHYLRRIKSISVTLPATLGPYEDIRATLTQTNHTIHTAEKGEFDYSSHRVNEHIALSTGLNDSGLFTLNFEGDDRYLPFEYTGAVSGWKLSFHNPAAQSAMLSSLSDIIIHVRYTAKQLGGHAG
;
A
#
# COMPACT_ATOMS: atom_id res chain seq x y z
N MET A 1 -28.71 -59.02 -68.54
CA MET A 1 -27.57 -58.47 -69.32
C MET A 1 -27.67 -56.96 -69.53
N ARG A 2 -28.61 -56.42 -70.33
CA ARG A 2 -28.69 -54.95 -70.59
C ARG A 2 -29.06 -54.10 -69.35
N GLU A 3 -29.99 -54.56 -68.53
CA GLU A 3 -30.40 -53.84 -67.30
C GLU A 3 -29.28 -53.79 -66.26
N GLN A 4 -28.57 -54.92 -66.08
CA GLN A 4 -27.38 -55.01 -65.21
C GLN A 4 -26.24 -54.10 -65.70
N ALA A 5 -26.03 -53.99 -67.01
CA ALA A 5 -25.04 -53.07 -67.58
C ALA A 5 -25.43 -51.59 -67.40
N ASN A 6 -26.73 -51.27 -67.43
CA ASN A 6 -27.19 -49.90 -67.18
C ASN A 6 -27.10 -49.56 -65.69
N SER A 7 -27.41 -50.50 -64.78
CA SER A 7 -27.27 -50.28 -63.34
C SER A 7 -25.81 -50.07 -62.92
N THR A 8 -24.87 -50.85 -63.46
CA THR A 8 -23.42 -50.65 -63.18
C THR A 8 -22.91 -49.32 -63.75
N ARG A 9 -23.38 -48.91 -64.94
CA ARG A 9 -23.05 -47.59 -65.51
C ARG A 9 -23.58 -46.45 -64.64
N LEU A 10 -24.80 -46.54 -64.13
CA LEU A 10 -25.37 -45.54 -63.23
C LEU A 10 -24.62 -45.49 -61.90
N GLN A 11 -24.22 -46.64 -61.34
CA GLN A 11 -23.37 -46.70 -60.15
C GLN A 11 -22.00 -46.05 -60.38
N HIS A 12 -21.39 -46.28 -61.55
CA HIS A 12 -20.13 -45.64 -61.91
C HIS A 12 -20.26 -44.11 -61.99
N LEU A 13 -21.30 -43.60 -62.66
CA LEU A 13 -21.58 -42.16 -62.75
C LEU A 13 -21.86 -41.54 -61.37
N SER A 14 -22.59 -42.26 -60.52
CA SER A 14 -22.82 -41.85 -59.13
C SER A 14 -21.51 -41.78 -58.33
N ALA A 15 -20.58 -42.71 -58.56
CA ALA A 15 -19.27 -42.69 -57.90
C ALA A 15 -18.38 -41.55 -58.43
N GLU A 16 -18.39 -41.28 -59.74
CA GLU A 16 -17.66 -40.16 -60.34
C GLU A 16 -18.16 -38.80 -59.84
N THR A 17 -19.48 -38.64 -59.74
CA THR A 17 -20.09 -37.42 -59.19
C THR A 17 -19.83 -37.25 -57.69
N ALA A 18 -19.88 -38.34 -56.90
CA ALA A 18 -19.50 -38.27 -55.49
C ALA A 18 -18.03 -37.88 -55.31
N LEU A 19 -17.14 -38.39 -56.18
CA LEU A 19 -15.72 -38.05 -56.17
C LEU A 19 -15.48 -36.59 -56.56
N SER A 20 -16.19 -36.06 -57.57
CA SER A 20 -16.08 -34.65 -57.96
C SER A 20 -16.60 -33.71 -56.87
N GLN A 21 -17.70 -34.06 -56.21
CA GLN A 21 -18.23 -33.33 -55.05
C GLN A 21 -17.24 -33.34 -53.87
N ALA A 22 -16.62 -34.48 -53.57
CA ALA A 22 -15.61 -34.58 -52.51
C ALA A 22 -14.38 -33.70 -52.79
N ARG A 23 -13.92 -33.64 -54.05
CA ARG A 23 -12.82 -32.75 -54.46
C ARG A 23 -13.18 -31.27 -54.32
N LEU A 24 -14.36 -30.86 -54.78
CA LEU A 24 -14.82 -29.48 -54.62
C LEU A 24 -14.93 -29.07 -53.15
N MET A 25 -15.39 -29.99 -52.29
CA MET A 25 -15.48 -29.73 -50.85
C MET A 25 -14.10 -29.63 -50.20
N PHE A 26 -13.14 -30.45 -50.62
CA PHE A 26 -11.74 -30.34 -50.18
C PHE A 26 -11.11 -29.01 -50.60
N ASP A 27 -11.25 -28.62 -51.88
CA ASP A 27 -10.76 -27.34 -52.40
C ASP A 27 -11.33 -26.14 -51.63
N LEU A 28 -12.62 -26.20 -51.26
CA LEU A 28 -13.27 -25.18 -50.46
C LEU A 28 -12.68 -25.14 -49.03
N LEU A 29 -12.43 -26.28 -48.41
CA LEU A 29 -11.83 -26.36 -47.07
C LEU A 29 -10.37 -25.85 -47.05
N GLU A 30 -9.64 -25.99 -48.16
CA GLU A 30 -8.28 -25.49 -48.30
C GLU A 30 -8.24 -23.99 -48.59
N LYS A 31 -9.14 -23.48 -49.45
CA LYS A 31 -9.16 -22.07 -49.88
C LYS A 31 -9.94 -21.13 -48.96
N ARG A 32 -10.80 -21.67 -48.08
CA ARG A 32 -11.53 -20.83 -47.11
C ARG A 32 -10.56 -20.12 -46.18
N PHE A 33 -10.93 -18.95 -45.67
CA PHE A 33 -10.09 -18.17 -44.77
C PHE A 33 -9.82 -18.86 -43.42
N THR A 34 -10.81 -19.59 -42.87
CA THR A 34 -10.71 -20.30 -41.58
C THR A 34 -9.97 -21.63 -41.73
N THR A 35 -8.72 -21.56 -42.16
CA THR A 35 -7.83 -22.71 -42.28
C THR A 35 -7.24 -23.10 -40.93
N PRO A 36 -6.74 -24.35 -40.77
CA PRO A 36 -5.99 -24.75 -39.57
C PRO A 36 -4.80 -23.83 -39.26
N GLN A 37 -4.13 -23.29 -40.29
CA GLN A 37 -3.02 -22.36 -40.14
C GLN A 37 -3.43 -21.05 -39.46
N LEU A 38 -4.63 -20.53 -39.77
CA LEU A 38 -5.19 -19.36 -39.09
C LEU A 38 -5.36 -19.63 -37.59
N TYR A 39 -5.92 -20.78 -37.22
CA TYR A 39 -6.12 -21.14 -35.81
C TYR A 39 -4.79 -21.39 -35.07
N GLN A 40 -3.78 -21.96 -35.74
CA GLN A 40 -2.44 -22.12 -35.17
C GLN A 40 -1.77 -20.76 -34.92
N TRP A 41 -1.89 -19.83 -35.89
CA TRP A 41 -1.41 -18.46 -35.72
C TRP A 41 -2.13 -17.76 -34.57
N LEU A 42 -3.47 -17.84 -34.52
CA LEU A 42 -4.29 -17.24 -33.47
C LEU A 42 -3.92 -17.80 -32.08
N SER A 43 -3.75 -19.11 -31.97
CA SER A 43 -3.34 -19.78 -30.73
C SER A 43 -1.98 -19.29 -30.23
N THR A 44 -1.00 -19.16 -31.13
CA THR A 44 0.33 -18.65 -30.78
C THR A 44 0.26 -17.19 -30.27
N GLN A 45 -0.49 -16.33 -30.96
CA GLN A 45 -0.64 -14.93 -30.57
C GLN A 45 -1.39 -14.78 -29.24
N LEU A 46 -2.53 -15.47 -29.08
CA LEU A 46 -3.32 -15.40 -27.86
C LEU A 46 -2.60 -16.01 -26.66
N SER A 47 -1.84 -17.09 -26.83
CA SER A 47 -1.08 -17.70 -25.74
C SER A 47 -0.02 -16.75 -25.19
N ALA A 48 0.69 -16.04 -26.07
CA ALA A 48 1.69 -15.05 -25.66
C ALA A 48 1.05 -13.87 -24.93
N PHE A 49 -0.05 -13.34 -25.46
CA PHE A 49 -0.81 -12.26 -24.83
C PHE A 49 -1.37 -12.68 -23.46
N TYR A 50 -1.92 -13.90 -23.36
CA TYR A 50 -2.52 -14.42 -22.13
C TYR A 50 -1.51 -14.53 -20.99
N LEU A 51 -0.29 -14.99 -21.26
CA LEU A 51 0.77 -15.05 -20.24
C LEU A 51 1.15 -13.65 -19.73
N GLN A 52 1.33 -12.68 -20.63
CA GLN A 52 1.66 -11.30 -20.25
C GLN A 52 0.53 -10.65 -19.43
N ALA A 53 -0.73 -10.86 -19.84
CA ALA A 53 -1.89 -10.36 -19.10
C ALA A 53 -1.99 -11.00 -17.72
N TYR A 54 -1.69 -12.29 -17.61
CA TYR A 54 -1.65 -13.01 -16.34
C TYR A 54 -0.57 -12.45 -15.40
N ASP A 55 0.66 -12.26 -15.89
CA ASP A 55 1.75 -11.72 -15.06
C ASP A 55 1.41 -10.33 -14.51
N MET A 56 0.80 -9.47 -15.33
CA MET A 56 0.31 -8.15 -14.89
C MET A 56 -0.83 -8.25 -13.86
N ALA A 57 -1.77 -9.18 -14.07
CA ALA A 57 -2.85 -9.40 -13.11
C ALA A 57 -2.32 -9.90 -11.76
N VAL A 58 -1.34 -10.80 -11.77
CA VAL A 58 -0.69 -11.30 -10.56
C VAL A 58 0.04 -10.18 -9.83
N SER A 59 0.79 -9.31 -10.53
CA SER A 59 1.47 -8.19 -9.88
C SER A 59 0.50 -7.27 -9.15
N LEU A 60 -0.63 -6.92 -9.78
CA LEU A 60 -1.67 -6.11 -9.15
C LEU A 60 -2.31 -6.81 -7.93
N CYS A 61 -2.49 -8.13 -8.00
CA CYS A 61 -3.00 -8.89 -6.86
C CYS A 61 -2.00 -8.93 -5.69
N LEU A 62 -0.70 -9.02 -5.99
CA LEU A 62 0.36 -8.97 -4.98
C LEU A 62 0.46 -7.57 -4.36
N ASP A 63 0.32 -6.49 -5.15
CA ASP A 63 0.26 -5.13 -4.63
C ASP A 63 -0.95 -4.93 -3.70
N ALA A 64 -2.13 -5.44 -4.09
CA ALA A 64 -3.31 -5.41 -3.24
C ALA A 64 -3.11 -6.20 -1.94
N GLN A 65 -2.44 -7.35 -1.99
CA GLN A 65 -2.07 -8.11 -0.79
C GLN A 65 -1.07 -7.34 0.08
N ALA A 66 -0.09 -6.65 -0.51
CA ALA A 66 0.87 -5.83 0.22
C ALA A 66 0.17 -4.66 0.94
N CYS A 67 -0.78 -3.99 0.27
CA CYS A 67 -1.64 -2.98 0.89
C CYS A 67 -2.47 -3.57 2.04
N TRP A 68 -3.06 -4.75 1.86
CA TRP A 68 -3.79 -5.44 2.92
C TRP A 68 -2.91 -5.73 4.13
N HIS A 69 -1.71 -6.28 3.92
CA HIS A 69 -0.74 -6.53 4.99
C HIS A 69 -0.35 -5.26 5.72
N TYR A 70 -0.15 -4.18 4.96
CA TYR A 70 0.16 -2.86 5.49
C TYR A 70 -0.99 -2.35 6.35
N GLU A 71 -2.21 -2.23 5.83
CA GLU A 71 -3.38 -1.73 6.57
C GLU A 71 -3.75 -2.59 7.79
N ARG A 72 -3.54 -3.91 7.73
CA ARG A 72 -3.91 -4.81 8.82
C ARG A 72 -2.81 -5.04 9.85
N ALA A 73 -1.57 -4.67 9.53
CA ALA A 73 -0.38 -5.00 10.33
C ALA A 73 -0.33 -6.50 10.69
N ALA A 74 -0.68 -7.33 9.72
CA ALA A 74 -0.72 -8.78 9.84
C ALA A 74 0.01 -9.39 8.64
N SER A 75 1.23 -9.87 8.84
CA SER A 75 2.04 -10.53 7.79
C SER A 75 1.76 -12.03 7.66
N ASP A 76 1.04 -12.63 8.61
CA ASP A 76 0.91 -14.09 8.68
C ASP A 76 -0.03 -14.70 7.61
N ARG A 77 -0.94 -13.90 7.02
CA ARG A 77 -1.94 -14.41 6.06
C ARG A 77 -1.59 -14.08 4.61
N THR A 78 -1.20 -15.08 3.84
CA THR A 78 -1.03 -14.96 2.39
C THR A 78 -2.32 -15.40 1.67
N PHE A 79 -2.74 -14.66 0.65
CA PHE A 79 -3.96 -14.97 -0.12
C PHE A 79 -3.63 -15.38 -1.56
N VAL A 80 -2.71 -14.66 -2.18
CA VAL A 80 -2.28 -14.86 -3.56
C VAL A 80 -1.09 -15.82 -3.55
N HIS A 81 -1.22 -16.94 -4.26
CA HIS A 81 -0.18 -17.95 -4.37
C HIS A 81 0.33 -18.03 -5.82
N ALA A 82 1.65 -18.17 -5.99
CA ALA A 82 2.29 -18.28 -7.30
C ALA A 82 1.91 -19.56 -8.07
N SER A 83 1.32 -20.56 -7.42
CA SER A 83 0.99 -21.88 -7.99
C SER A 83 -0.29 -21.90 -8.84
N GLN A 84 -0.89 -20.76 -9.14
CA GLN A 84 -2.17 -20.70 -9.88
C GLN A 84 -2.00 -20.91 -11.39
N TRP A 85 -0.77 -20.85 -11.91
CA TRP A 85 -0.47 -21.14 -13.31
C TRP A 85 -0.16 -22.62 -13.55
N SER A 86 -0.99 -23.29 -14.35
CA SER A 86 -0.77 -24.68 -14.76
C SER A 86 -0.19 -24.74 -16.18
N SER A 87 1.13 -24.94 -16.30
CA SER A 87 1.83 -25.07 -17.59
C SER A 87 1.29 -26.20 -18.47
N TYR A 88 0.77 -27.28 -17.87
CA TYR A 88 0.21 -28.43 -18.60
C TYR A 88 -1.06 -28.09 -19.40
N ARG A 89 -1.83 -27.10 -18.95
CA ARG A 89 -3.10 -26.68 -19.59
C ARG A 89 -3.03 -25.24 -20.08
N GLN A 90 -1.84 -24.75 -20.43
CA GLN A 90 -1.63 -23.37 -20.91
C GLN A 90 -2.18 -22.29 -19.95
N GLY A 91 -2.19 -22.57 -18.63
CA GLY A 91 -2.72 -21.63 -17.65
C GLY A 91 -4.23 -21.41 -17.70
N LEU A 92 -4.99 -22.28 -18.40
CA LEU A 92 -6.45 -22.24 -18.33
C LEU A 92 -6.90 -22.36 -16.87
N THR A 93 -7.91 -21.57 -16.52
CA THR A 93 -8.47 -21.36 -15.17
C THR A 93 -7.66 -20.52 -14.17
N ALA A 94 -6.57 -19.88 -14.60
CA ALA A 94 -5.75 -19.08 -13.69
C ALA A 94 -6.50 -17.83 -13.16
N GLY A 95 -7.37 -17.23 -13.97
CA GLY A 95 -8.17 -16.08 -13.59
C GLY A 95 -9.20 -16.37 -12.48
N GLU A 96 -9.83 -17.54 -12.51
CA GLU A 96 -10.77 -17.98 -11.46
C GLU A 96 -10.05 -18.18 -10.12
N GLY A 97 -8.81 -18.71 -10.15
CA GLY A 97 -7.95 -18.83 -8.97
C GLY A 97 -7.63 -17.47 -8.35
N LEU A 98 -7.25 -16.49 -9.17
CA LEU A 98 -6.94 -15.14 -8.70
C LEU A 98 -8.20 -14.47 -8.12
N LYS A 99 -9.34 -14.60 -8.81
CA LYS A 99 -10.62 -14.06 -8.34
C LYS A 99 -11.04 -14.64 -7.00
N LEU A 100 -10.91 -15.95 -6.81
CA LEU A 100 -11.20 -16.60 -5.52
C LEU A 100 -10.28 -16.07 -4.40
N SER A 101 -8.99 -15.87 -4.72
CA SER A 101 -8.01 -15.33 -3.79
C SER A 101 -8.39 -13.91 -3.33
N LEU A 102 -8.82 -13.05 -4.27
CA LEU A 102 -9.30 -11.70 -3.98
C LEU A 102 -10.59 -11.71 -3.15
N MET A 103 -11.53 -12.61 -3.43
CA MET A 103 -12.75 -12.76 -2.64
C MET A 103 -12.44 -13.16 -1.19
N ASN A 104 -11.49 -14.08 -0.99
CA ASN A 104 -11.05 -14.48 0.34
C ASN A 104 -10.36 -13.33 1.08
N MET A 105 -9.55 -12.53 0.39
CA MET A 105 -8.92 -11.34 0.95
C MET A 105 -9.95 -10.29 1.37
N GLN A 106 -10.97 -10.04 0.52
CA GLN A 106 -12.07 -9.12 0.83
C GLN A 106 -12.91 -9.61 2.01
N LEU A 107 -13.25 -10.90 2.04
CA LEU A 107 -13.99 -11.49 3.17
C LEU A 107 -13.22 -11.32 4.48
N ALA A 108 -11.93 -11.63 4.47
CA ALA A 108 -11.06 -11.46 5.64
C ALA A 108 -10.94 -9.98 6.06
N TYR A 109 -10.97 -9.05 5.11
CA TYR A 109 -11.02 -7.62 5.41
C TYR A 109 -12.30 -7.27 6.15
N LEU A 110 -13.47 -7.62 5.59
CA LEU A 110 -14.78 -7.31 6.17
C LEU A 110 -14.98 -7.94 7.55
N GLN A 111 -14.60 -9.21 7.73
CA GLN A 111 -14.74 -9.93 9.00
C GLN A 111 -13.92 -9.30 10.14
N HIS A 112 -12.82 -8.63 9.81
CA HIS A 112 -11.94 -8.04 10.81
C HIS A 112 -11.90 -6.50 10.75
N ASN A 113 -12.84 -5.88 10.03
CA ASN A 113 -12.98 -4.43 9.90
C ASN A 113 -13.82 -3.86 11.04
N ALA A 114 -13.31 -4.02 12.27
CA ALA A 114 -13.85 -3.31 13.42
C ALA A 114 -13.23 -1.91 13.49
N ARG A 115 -14.05 -0.91 13.88
CA ARG A 115 -13.58 0.46 14.08
C ARG A 115 -12.53 0.48 15.21
N PRO A 116 -11.27 0.90 14.93
CA PRO A 116 -10.27 1.04 15.98
C PRO A 116 -10.56 2.27 16.83
N MET A 117 -9.95 2.36 18.01
CA MET A 117 -10.09 3.54 18.86
C MET A 117 -9.25 4.67 18.29
N GLU A 118 -9.89 5.78 17.97
CA GLU A 118 -9.25 6.99 17.45
C GLU A 118 -8.85 7.90 18.61
N ILE A 119 -7.54 8.21 18.74
CA ILE A 119 -6.98 8.97 19.86
C ILE A 119 -6.15 10.12 19.31
N THR A 120 -6.32 11.32 19.90
CA THR A 120 -5.47 12.47 19.62
C THR A 120 -4.60 12.77 20.83
N LYS A 121 -3.28 12.82 20.64
CA LYS A 121 -2.31 13.17 21.67
C LYS A 121 -1.48 14.36 21.23
N THR A 122 -1.46 15.38 22.08
CA THR A 122 -0.64 16.58 21.87
C THR A 122 0.64 16.46 22.67
N VAL A 123 1.77 16.54 21.98
CA VAL A 123 3.11 16.38 22.56
C VAL A 123 3.86 17.70 22.39
N SER A 124 4.25 18.30 23.52
CA SER A 124 5.12 19.47 23.58
C SER A 124 6.56 18.99 23.75
N LEU A 125 7.47 19.41 22.87
CA LEU A 125 8.89 19.06 22.96
C LEU A 125 9.53 19.63 24.23
N ARG A 126 9.09 20.80 24.69
CA ARG A 126 9.55 21.37 25.98
C ARG A 126 9.29 20.43 27.16
N SER A 127 8.13 19.79 27.19
CA SER A 127 7.73 18.86 28.27
C SER A 127 8.23 17.42 28.07
N LEU A 128 8.76 17.10 26.89
CA LEU A 128 8.99 15.72 26.46
C LEU A 128 9.98 14.98 27.38
N LYS A 129 11.10 15.61 27.72
CA LYS A 129 12.11 15.03 28.63
C LYS A 129 11.59 14.82 30.06
N ALA A 130 10.66 15.65 30.52
CA ALA A 130 10.06 15.49 31.85
C ALA A 130 9.11 14.27 31.92
N LYS A 131 8.49 13.90 30.79
CA LYS A 131 7.57 12.76 30.71
C LYS A 131 8.31 11.42 30.60
N ASP A 132 9.47 11.41 29.96
CA ASP A 132 10.33 10.23 29.89
C ASP A 132 11.81 10.60 30.08
N PRO A 133 12.33 10.45 31.33
CA PRO A 133 13.73 10.69 31.63
C PRO A 133 14.71 9.66 31.04
N THR A 134 14.19 8.52 30.56
CA THR A 134 15.02 7.40 30.05
C THR A 134 15.29 7.48 28.55
N ALA A 135 14.54 8.34 27.84
CA ALA A 135 14.74 8.62 26.43
C ALA A 135 16.14 9.18 26.16
N THR A 136 16.88 8.53 25.26
CA THR A 136 18.28 8.86 24.98
C THR A 136 18.39 10.04 24.01
N ARG A 137 17.41 10.22 23.12
CA ARG A 137 17.43 11.30 22.11
C ARG A 137 16.81 12.61 22.60
N ASN A 138 15.99 12.56 23.65
CA ASN A 138 15.25 13.72 24.13
C ASN A 138 16.12 14.60 25.06
N THR A 139 16.57 15.74 24.55
CA THR A 139 17.37 16.72 25.31
C THR A 139 16.47 17.74 26.02
N SER A 140 17.06 18.64 26.83
CA SER A 140 16.30 19.71 27.48
C SER A 140 15.88 20.76 26.44
N TRP A 141 14.82 21.53 26.70
CA TRP A 141 14.38 22.57 25.76
C TRP A 141 15.48 23.58 25.45
N ASP A 142 16.27 23.98 26.45
CA ASP A 142 17.32 24.98 26.29
C ASP A 142 18.44 24.45 25.37
N ASP A 143 18.81 23.17 25.52
CA ASP A 143 19.78 22.52 24.63
C ASP A 143 19.22 22.33 23.21
N MET A 144 17.94 21.95 23.10
CA MET A 144 17.25 21.79 21.82
C MET A 144 17.19 23.11 21.06
N SER A 145 16.75 24.19 21.70
CA SER A 145 16.64 25.51 21.08
C SER A 145 18.01 26.06 20.65
N ALA A 146 19.05 25.87 21.46
CA ALA A 146 20.42 26.23 21.10
C ALA A 146 20.93 25.42 19.88
N THR A 147 20.64 24.11 19.85
CA THR A 147 21.00 23.24 18.71
C THR A 147 20.24 23.65 17.44
N LEU A 148 18.98 24.00 17.58
CA LEU A 148 18.10 24.42 16.48
C LEU A 148 18.56 25.77 15.90
N GLN A 149 19.03 26.71 16.72
CA GLN A 149 19.63 27.95 16.26
C GLN A 149 20.98 27.75 15.56
N ARG A 150 21.82 26.83 16.04
CA ARG A 150 23.17 26.59 15.50
C ARG A 150 23.16 25.73 14.23
N THR A 151 22.42 24.64 14.24
CA THR A 151 22.44 23.60 13.20
C THR A 151 21.18 23.64 12.33
N GLY A 152 20.08 24.24 12.81
CA GLY A 152 18.81 24.26 12.08
C GLY A 152 18.06 22.93 12.11
N SER A 153 18.48 21.94 12.90
CA SER A 153 17.78 20.67 13.01
C SER A 153 17.76 20.15 14.44
N VAL A 154 16.69 19.44 14.78
CA VAL A 154 16.50 18.78 16.07
C VAL A 154 15.94 17.38 15.84
N GLU A 155 16.47 16.43 16.60
CA GLU A 155 16.01 15.04 16.62
C GLU A 155 15.34 14.76 17.96
N PHE A 156 14.22 14.03 17.93
CA PHE A 156 13.47 13.66 19.12
C PHE A 156 12.80 12.31 18.90
N GLU A 157 12.40 11.65 19.98
CA GLU A 157 11.73 10.35 19.93
C GLU A 157 10.46 10.33 20.77
N LEU A 158 9.44 9.69 20.21
CA LEU A 158 8.19 9.36 20.91
C LEU A 158 8.33 7.94 21.44
N THR A 159 8.51 7.82 22.75
CA THR A 159 8.75 6.54 23.40
C THR A 159 7.45 5.82 23.75
N GLN A 160 7.53 4.51 23.98
CA GLN A 160 6.39 3.70 24.39
C GLN A 160 5.79 4.18 25.72
N ALA A 161 6.66 4.53 26.69
CA ALA A 161 6.25 5.03 28.01
C ALA A 161 5.33 6.26 27.92
N LEU A 162 5.55 7.13 26.94
CA LEU A 162 4.72 8.33 26.72
C LEU A 162 3.26 7.99 26.39
N PHE A 163 3.03 6.87 25.69
CA PHE A 163 1.69 6.42 25.31
C PHE A 163 1.10 5.45 26.35
N ASP A 164 1.93 4.63 26.99
CA ASP A 164 1.50 3.73 28.08
C ASP A 164 1.03 4.52 29.31
N ALA A 165 1.61 5.70 29.56
CA ALA A 165 1.17 6.60 30.62
C ALA A 165 -0.27 7.11 30.43
N ASP A 166 -0.75 7.22 29.18
CA ASP A 166 -2.15 7.59 28.91
C ASP A 166 -3.05 6.34 28.97
N TYR A 167 -2.65 5.26 28.30
CA TYR A 167 -3.42 4.03 28.17
C TYR A 167 -2.52 2.79 28.20
N PRO A 168 -2.36 2.11 29.35
CA PRO A 168 -1.42 1.00 29.50
C PRO A 168 -1.83 -0.26 28.73
N ASP A 169 -3.13 -0.51 28.54
CA ASP A 169 -3.66 -1.74 27.93
C ASP A 169 -3.80 -1.67 26.39
N HIS A 170 -3.31 -0.59 25.78
CA HIS A 170 -3.44 -0.36 24.34
C HIS A 170 -2.25 -0.95 23.57
N TYR A 171 -2.55 -1.73 22.55
CA TYR A 171 -1.57 -2.27 21.61
C TYR A 171 -1.89 -1.82 20.18
N LEU A 172 -1.00 -2.14 19.23
CA LEU A 172 -1.12 -1.80 17.82
C LEU A 172 -1.37 -0.30 17.59
N ARG A 173 -0.54 0.54 18.23
CA ARG A 173 -0.66 2.00 18.11
C ARG A 173 -0.09 2.47 16.78
N ARG A 174 -0.95 2.99 15.91
CA ARG A 174 -0.60 3.36 14.53
C ARG A 174 -1.07 4.76 14.20
N ILE A 175 -0.18 5.56 13.65
CA ILE A 175 -0.46 6.96 13.29
C ILE A 175 -1.50 6.98 12.17
N LYS A 176 -2.48 7.88 12.28
CA LYS A 176 -3.42 8.23 11.20
C LYS A 176 -3.01 9.53 10.52
N SER A 177 -2.57 10.51 11.31
CA SER A 177 -2.02 11.76 10.79
C SER A 177 -1.18 12.45 11.86
N ILE A 178 -0.17 13.21 11.43
CA ILE A 178 0.58 14.12 12.28
C ILE A 178 0.42 15.54 11.76
N SER A 179 0.25 16.48 12.69
CA SER A 179 0.37 17.89 12.40
C SER A 179 1.26 18.58 13.41
N VAL A 180 1.92 19.65 12.97
CA VAL A 180 2.89 20.40 13.77
C VAL A 180 2.42 21.84 13.94
N THR A 181 2.53 22.33 15.17
CA THR A 181 2.28 23.72 15.53
C THR A 181 3.56 24.30 16.12
N LEU A 182 4.01 25.42 15.55
CA LEU A 182 5.22 26.15 15.90
C LEU A 182 4.82 27.51 16.49
N PRO A 183 4.60 27.61 17.80
CA PRO A 183 4.32 28.88 18.47
C PRO A 183 5.56 29.80 18.48
N ALA A 184 5.70 30.56 17.40
CA ALA A 184 6.72 31.58 17.19
C ALA A 184 6.08 32.89 16.68
N THR A 185 6.78 34.02 16.83
CA THR A 185 6.31 35.28 16.27
C THR A 185 6.70 35.36 14.79
N LEU A 186 5.72 35.18 13.92
CA LEU A 186 5.89 35.31 12.47
C LEU A 186 5.60 36.74 12.01
N GLY A 187 6.39 37.22 11.06
CA GLY A 187 6.10 38.48 10.37
C GLY A 187 4.88 38.38 9.46
N PRO A 188 4.32 39.52 9.01
CA PRO A 188 3.24 39.53 8.03
C PRO A 188 3.68 38.85 6.73
N TYR A 189 2.90 37.86 6.26
CA TYR A 189 3.19 37.08 5.03
C TYR A 189 4.56 36.37 5.05
N GLU A 190 5.03 35.99 6.23
CA GLU A 190 6.24 35.17 6.39
C GLU A 190 5.86 33.69 6.47
N ASP A 191 6.43 32.89 5.56
CA ASP A 191 6.27 31.44 5.55
C ASP A 191 7.40 30.74 6.31
N ILE A 192 7.05 29.64 6.97
CA ILE A 192 8.01 28.75 7.59
C ILE A 192 8.56 27.80 6.52
N ARG A 193 9.85 27.46 6.62
CA ARG A 193 10.47 26.46 5.74
C ARG A 193 11.09 25.38 6.60
N ALA A 194 10.28 24.41 6.99
CA ALA A 194 10.71 23.28 7.79
C ALA A 194 10.27 21.96 7.19
N THR A 195 10.96 20.88 7.55
CA THR A 195 10.63 19.52 7.13
C THR A 195 10.70 18.61 8.32
N LEU A 196 9.63 17.85 8.52
CA LEU A 196 9.54 16.80 9.52
C LEU A 196 9.76 15.46 8.82
N THR A 197 10.73 14.69 9.28
CA THR A 197 11.08 13.38 8.74
C THR A 197 10.96 12.31 9.82
N GLN A 198 10.36 11.17 9.47
CA GLN A 198 10.33 9.99 10.35
C GLN A 198 11.58 9.14 10.11
N THR A 199 12.45 9.04 11.12
CA THR A 199 13.74 8.32 11.02
C THR A 199 13.63 6.83 11.32
N ASN A 200 12.72 6.45 12.23
CA ASN A 200 12.38 5.07 12.54
C ASN A 200 10.98 5.02 13.16
N HIS A 201 10.34 3.85 13.13
CA HIS A 201 9.12 3.59 13.88
C HIS A 201 9.02 2.11 14.22
N THR A 202 8.33 1.81 15.31
CA THR A 202 8.08 0.45 15.79
C THR A 202 6.60 0.26 16.09
N ILE A 203 6.10 -0.95 15.82
CA ILE A 203 4.71 -1.32 16.06
C ILE A 203 4.68 -2.47 17.07
N HIS A 204 4.08 -2.23 18.24
CA HIS A 204 3.90 -3.25 19.27
C HIS A 204 2.59 -4.01 19.03
N THR A 205 2.65 -5.35 18.99
CA THR A 205 1.48 -6.23 18.85
C THR A 205 1.24 -7.03 20.13
N ALA A 206 0.00 -7.50 20.34
CA ALA A 206 -0.40 -8.18 21.57
C ALA A 206 0.29 -9.56 21.80
N GLU A 207 0.65 -10.28 20.74
CA GLU A 207 1.04 -11.71 20.84
C GLU A 207 2.56 -11.95 20.66
N LYS A 208 3.30 -10.97 20.13
CA LYS A 208 4.76 -11.02 19.94
C LYS A 208 5.35 -9.67 20.32
N GLY A 209 6.32 -9.70 21.25
CA GLY A 209 6.83 -8.57 22.03
C GLY A 209 7.46 -7.41 21.25
N GLU A 210 7.66 -7.53 19.94
CA GLU A 210 7.98 -6.42 19.04
C GLU A 210 7.90 -6.98 17.62
N PHE A 211 7.13 -6.37 16.73
CA PHE A 211 7.34 -6.56 15.29
C PHE A 211 8.12 -5.36 14.78
N ASP A 212 9.40 -5.59 14.48
CA ASP A 212 10.17 -4.69 13.65
C ASP A 212 9.70 -4.89 12.21
N TYR A 213 8.59 -4.23 11.83
CA TYR A 213 8.40 -3.96 10.42
C TYR A 213 9.59 -3.08 10.03
N SER A 214 10.61 -3.69 9.40
CA SER A 214 11.63 -2.97 8.65
C SER A 214 10.89 -2.21 7.55
N SER A 215 10.41 -1.03 7.91
CA SER A 215 9.29 -0.42 7.21
C SER A 215 9.77 0.17 5.91
N HIS A 216 9.11 -0.21 4.82
CA HIS A 216 9.40 0.28 3.48
C HIS A 216 9.16 1.80 3.34
N ARG A 217 8.68 2.48 4.40
CA ARG A 217 8.42 3.92 4.48
C ARG A 217 9.27 4.67 5.50
N VAL A 218 10.34 4.05 6.03
CA VAL A 218 11.33 4.81 6.81
C VAL A 218 11.89 5.94 5.95
N ASN A 219 11.98 7.16 6.51
CA ASN A 219 12.37 8.42 5.85
C ASN A 219 11.28 9.12 5.01
N GLU A 220 10.01 8.81 5.23
CA GLU A 220 8.93 9.70 4.79
C GLU A 220 9.11 11.09 5.45
N HIS A 221 8.74 12.15 4.73
CA HIS A 221 8.89 13.52 5.20
C HIS A 221 7.77 14.43 4.68
N ILE A 222 7.42 15.43 5.48
CA ILE A 222 6.46 16.48 5.14
C ILE A 222 7.12 17.85 5.21
N ALA A 223 6.69 18.77 4.35
CA ALA A 223 7.08 20.18 4.43
C ALA A 223 6.06 20.95 5.28
N LEU A 224 6.54 21.88 6.09
CA LEU A 224 5.73 22.76 6.92
C LEU A 224 5.90 24.19 6.40
N SER A 225 4.79 24.88 6.18
CA SER A 225 4.75 26.22 5.60
C SER A 225 4.02 27.22 6.47
N THR A 226 2.95 26.81 7.13
CA THR A 226 2.11 27.72 7.95
C THR A 226 2.51 27.71 9.43
N GLY A 227 3.00 26.57 9.92
CA GLY A 227 3.35 26.36 11.33
C GLY A 227 2.18 26.38 12.31
N LEU A 228 0.93 26.36 11.84
CA LEU A 228 -0.25 26.25 12.69
C LEU A 228 -1.04 25.01 12.30
N ASN A 229 -0.95 23.96 13.13
CA ASN A 229 -1.60 22.67 12.88
C ASN A 229 -1.34 22.14 11.45
N ASP A 230 -0.10 22.27 10.99
CA ASP A 230 0.32 21.97 9.63
C ASP A 230 0.66 20.49 9.48
N SER A 231 -0.02 19.79 8.57
CA SER A 231 0.20 18.36 8.28
C SER A 231 1.00 18.13 6.99
N GLY A 232 1.49 19.19 6.35
CA GLY A 232 2.18 19.12 5.05
C GLY A 232 1.28 18.74 3.86
N LEU A 233 -0.04 18.88 4.05
CA LEU A 233 -1.04 18.79 3.00
C LEU A 233 -1.75 20.14 2.91
N PHE A 234 -2.16 20.55 1.71
CA PHE A 234 -2.93 21.79 1.54
C PHE A 234 -4.27 21.75 2.27
N THR A 235 -4.93 20.59 2.26
CA THR A 235 -6.14 20.32 3.04
C THR A 235 -6.04 18.92 3.62
N LEU A 236 -6.21 18.81 4.93
CA LEU A 236 -6.24 17.52 5.62
C LEU A 236 -7.63 16.93 5.47
N ASN A 237 -7.77 16.01 4.52
CA ASN A 237 -9.02 15.31 4.28
C ASN A 237 -8.87 13.83 4.65
N PHE A 238 -9.75 13.33 5.52
CA PHE A 238 -9.77 11.93 5.93
C PHE A 238 -10.65 11.07 5.01
N GLU A 239 -11.48 11.69 4.17
CA GLU A 239 -12.47 11.02 3.33
C GLU A 239 -12.29 11.42 1.86
N GLY A 240 -12.01 10.46 0.98
CA GLY A 240 -12.00 10.69 -0.47
C GLY A 240 -10.64 10.98 -1.12
N ASP A 241 -9.52 10.85 -0.39
CA ASP A 241 -8.22 10.60 -1.04
C ASP A 241 -7.97 9.09 -1.06
N ASP A 242 -7.72 8.54 -2.25
CA ASP A 242 -7.39 7.11 -2.44
C ASP A 242 -5.96 6.79 -1.98
N ARG A 243 -5.16 7.81 -1.62
CA ARG A 243 -3.79 7.67 -1.16
C ARG A 243 -3.72 7.77 0.36
N TYR A 244 -2.77 7.04 0.94
CA TYR A 244 -2.46 7.15 2.36
C TYR A 244 -1.97 8.56 2.72
N LEU A 245 -2.40 9.05 3.88
CA LEU A 245 -1.91 10.29 4.46
C LEU A 245 -0.43 10.15 4.85
N PRO A 246 0.32 11.26 4.96
CA PRO A 246 1.69 11.21 5.42
C PRO A 246 1.81 10.54 6.79
N PHE A 247 2.74 9.58 6.91
CA PHE A 247 2.98 8.76 8.09
C PHE A 247 1.81 7.89 8.55
N GLU A 248 0.73 7.81 7.76
CA GLU A 248 -0.38 6.91 8.06
C GLU A 248 0.15 5.49 8.22
N TYR A 249 -0.45 4.72 9.12
CA TYR A 249 -0.16 3.31 9.35
C TYR A 249 1.24 2.98 9.90
N THR A 250 2.11 3.98 10.06
CA THR A 250 3.38 3.86 10.77
C THR A 250 3.17 3.74 12.29
N GLY A 251 4.17 3.22 12.99
CA GLY A 251 4.10 3.02 14.44
C GLY A 251 4.11 4.33 15.22
N ALA A 252 3.30 4.42 16.27
CA ALA A 252 3.26 5.61 17.13
C ALA A 252 4.56 5.82 17.93
N VAL A 253 5.25 4.72 18.26
CA VAL A 253 6.60 4.76 18.84
C VAL A 253 7.56 4.98 17.69
N SER A 254 8.17 6.16 17.62
CA SER A 254 8.93 6.58 16.45
C SER A 254 9.91 7.69 16.75
N GLY A 255 11.01 7.72 16.01
CA GLY A 255 12.03 8.75 16.04
C GLY A 255 11.84 9.72 14.89
N TRP A 256 11.99 11.01 15.19
CA TRP A 256 11.70 12.11 14.29
C TRP A 256 12.87 13.07 14.17
N LYS A 257 12.95 13.72 13.02
CA LYS A 257 13.89 14.80 12.76
C LYS A 257 13.13 15.99 12.18
N LEU A 258 13.18 17.12 12.87
CA LEU A 258 12.66 18.39 12.36
C LEU A 258 13.84 19.25 11.89
N SER A 259 13.85 19.61 10.61
CA SER A 259 14.91 20.40 9.99
C SER A 259 14.35 21.67 9.37
N PHE A 260 14.91 22.82 9.72
CA PHE A 260 14.61 24.12 9.12
C PHE A 260 15.60 24.40 7.98
N HIS A 261 15.05 24.61 6.80
CA HIS A 261 15.84 24.94 5.62
C HIS A 261 16.32 26.39 5.69
N ASN A 262 17.62 26.62 5.45
CA ASN A 262 18.23 27.95 5.55
C ASN A 262 17.95 28.65 6.91
N PRO A 263 18.48 28.12 8.02
CA PRO A 263 18.18 28.62 9.36
C PRO A 263 18.62 30.08 9.57
N ALA A 264 19.66 30.54 8.86
CA ALA A 264 20.12 31.94 8.94
C ALA A 264 19.02 32.93 8.53
N ALA A 265 18.25 32.61 7.48
CA ALA A 265 17.16 33.45 6.99
C ALA A 265 15.89 33.37 7.85
N GLN A 266 15.79 32.40 8.77
CA GLN A 266 14.65 32.22 9.70
C GLN A 266 15.06 32.47 11.16
N SER A 267 16.24 33.06 11.39
CA SER A 267 16.84 33.18 12.72
C SER A 267 15.99 33.98 13.72
N ALA A 268 15.23 34.99 13.26
CA ALA A 268 14.31 35.75 14.08
C ALA A 268 13.10 34.91 14.54
N MET A 269 12.54 34.09 13.66
CA MET A 269 11.47 33.16 14.02
C MET A 269 12.00 32.08 14.98
N LEU A 270 13.16 31.48 14.67
CA LEU A 270 13.79 30.45 15.49
C LEU A 270 14.16 30.94 16.91
N SER A 271 14.50 32.22 17.07
CA SER A 271 14.78 32.80 18.40
C SER A 271 13.52 33.12 19.19
N SER A 272 12.41 33.38 18.52
CA SER A 272 11.09 33.60 19.15
C SER A 272 10.31 32.32 19.45
N LEU A 273 10.81 31.16 18.99
CA LEU A 273 10.14 29.87 19.14
C LEU A 273 10.05 29.49 20.63
N SER A 274 8.81 29.37 21.12
CA SER A 274 8.54 29.08 22.53
C SER A 274 8.46 27.59 22.82
N ASP A 275 7.94 26.80 21.88
CA ASP A 275 7.80 25.35 21.98
C ASP A 275 7.64 24.78 20.56
N ILE A 276 7.70 23.46 20.43
CA ILE A 276 7.28 22.74 19.23
C ILE A 276 6.21 21.75 19.67
N ILE A 277 5.02 21.90 19.09
CA ILE A 277 3.85 21.11 19.46
C ILE A 277 3.53 20.15 18.32
N ILE A 278 3.42 18.87 18.65
CA ILE A 278 3.12 17.81 17.70
C ILE A 278 1.76 17.23 18.08
N HIS A 279 0.82 17.28 17.16
CA HIS A 279 -0.47 16.64 17.30
C HIS A 279 -0.41 15.28 16.61
N VAL A 280 -0.34 14.23 17.40
CA VAL A 280 -0.33 12.84 16.92
C VAL A 280 -1.75 12.31 16.99
N ARG A 281 -2.38 12.09 15.84
CA ARG A 281 -3.63 11.34 15.75
C ARG A 281 -3.27 9.90 15.42
N TYR A 282 -3.65 8.98 16.29
CA TYR A 282 -3.32 7.57 16.14
C TYR A 282 -4.52 6.69 16.47
N THR A 283 -4.45 5.45 16.02
CA THR A 283 -5.42 4.40 16.30
C THR A 283 -4.79 3.34 17.18
N ALA A 284 -5.59 2.74 18.06
CA ALA A 284 -5.14 1.66 18.94
C ALA A 284 -6.20 0.57 19.10
N LYS A 285 -5.78 -0.61 19.56
CA LYS A 285 -6.64 -1.72 19.98
C LYS A 285 -6.43 -2.00 21.47
N GLN A 286 -7.48 -2.43 22.15
CA GLN A 286 -7.44 -2.74 23.58
C GLN A 286 -7.20 -4.23 23.79
N LEU A 287 -6.24 -4.57 24.66
CA LEU A 287 -5.99 -5.95 25.06
C LEU A 287 -7.21 -6.49 25.84
N GLY A 288 -7.80 -7.61 25.38
CA GLY A 288 -8.93 -8.25 26.06
C GLY A 288 -10.32 -7.71 25.72
N GLY A 289 -10.45 -6.80 24.75
CA GLY A 289 -11.76 -6.43 24.20
C GLY A 289 -12.37 -7.64 23.48
N HIS A 290 -13.52 -8.14 23.96
CA HIS A 290 -14.29 -9.16 23.28
C HIS A 290 -14.53 -8.73 21.82
N ALA A 291 -13.98 -9.49 20.88
CA ALA A 291 -14.42 -9.46 19.50
C ALA A 291 -15.86 -9.99 19.47
N GLY A 292 -16.83 -9.08 19.57
CA GLY A 292 -18.21 -9.32 19.19
C GLY A 292 -18.38 -9.18 17.69
#